data_AF-A0A417Y967-F1
#
_entry.id   AF-A0A417Y967-F1
#
_cell.length_a   1.000
_cell.length_b   1.000
_cell.length_c   1.000
_cell.angle_alpha   90.00
_cell.angle_beta   90.00
_cell.angle_gamma   90.00
#
_symmetry.space_group_name_H-M   'P 1'
#
loop_
_entity.id
_entity.type
_entity.pdbx_description
1 polymer ?
#
loop_
_entity_poly.entity_id
_entity_poly.type
_entity_poly.pdbx_seq_one_letter_code
_entity_poly.pdbx_strand_id
1 'polypeptide(L)'
;MSTAAQAQAGRDRARESRLKAARERRRQLDPLQLAREQRIDEATVDVELAWEARAEAERAMDAAEVAAGTAVERLLREQLSVADVVQLTGLGQPTVRRLRRTVALQEQPRGEEMGSL
;
A
#
# COMPACT_ATOMS: atom_id res chain seq x y z
N MET A 1 -66.51 24.18 -19.65
CA MET A 1 -65.04 24.12 -19.86
C MET A 1 -64.77 23.33 -21.13
N SER A 2 -63.87 23.80 -22.00
CA SER A 2 -63.57 23.14 -23.29
C SER A 2 -62.74 21.86 -23.09
N THR A 3 -62.99 20.84 -23.91
CA THR A 3 -62.22 19.58 -23.98
C THR A 3 -60.73 19.83 -24.23
N ALA A 4 -60.39 20.90 -24.96
CA ALA A 4 -59.00 21.33 -25.16
C ALA A 4 -58.32 21.77 -23.85
N ALA A 5 -59.05 22.46 -22.97
CA ALA A 5 -58.53 22.90 -21.68
C ALA A 5 -58.32 21.72 -20.72
N GLN A 6 -59.22 20.72 -20.76
CA GLN A 6 -59.07 19.49 -19.98
C GLN A 6 -57.87 18.64 -20.46
N ALA A 7 -57.68 18.52 -21.77
CA ALA A 7 -56.55 17.81 -22.35
C ALA A 7 -55.22 18.49 -22.00
N GLN A 8 -55.17 19.82 -22.05
CA GLN A 8 -53.98 20.59 -21.67
C GLN A 8 -53.65 20.43 -20.18
N ALA A 9 -54.64 20.55 -19.30
CA ALA A 9 -54.46 20.32 -17.87
C ALA A 9 -53.96 18.89 -17.55
N GLY A 10 -54.40 17.88 -18.32
CA GLY A 10 -53.88 16.52 -18.20
C GLY A 10 -52.40 16.39 -18.58
N ARG A 11 -51.97 17.06 -19.64
CA ARG A 11 -50.56 17.10 -20.06
C ARG A 11 -49.68 17.82 -19.05
N ASP A 12 -50.16 18.92 -18.48
CA ASP A 12 -49.41 19.71 -17.49
C ASP A 12 -49.19 18.90 -16.21
N ARG A 13 -50.22 18.20 -15.70
CA ARG A 13 -50.06 17.26 -14.57
C ARG A 13 -49.10 16.12 -14.88
N ALA A 14 -49.16 15.56 -16.09
CA ALA A 14 -48.24 14.49 -16.49
C ALA A 14 -46.78 15.00 -16.56
N ARG A 15 -46.57 16.23 -17.02
CA ARG A 15 -45.25 16.89 -17.04
C ARG A 15 -44.73 17.12 -15.61
N GLU A 16 -45.57 17.67 -14.72
CA GLU A 16 -45.21 17.89 -13.32
C GLU A 16 -44.84 16.59 -12.59
N SER A 17 -45.63 15.52 -12.80
CA SER A 17 -45.35 14.20 -12.24
C SER A 17 -43.99 13.67 -12.70
N ARG A 18 -43.67 13.81 -14.00
CA ARG A 18 -42.36 13.38 -14.55
C ARG A 18 -41.21 14.22 -14.00
N LEU A 19 -41.38 15.53 -13.85
CA LEU A 19 -40.38 16.41 -13.26
C LEU A 19 -40.13 16.07 -11.78
N LYS A 20 -41.19 15.78 -11.01
CA LYS A 20 -41.07 15.35 -9.62
C LYS A 20 -40.26 14.04 -9.51
N ALA A 21 -40.59 13.03 -10.31
CA ALA A 21 -39.87 11.76 -10.33
C ALA A 21 -38.39 11.92 -10.77
N ALA A 22 -38.10 12.80 -11.73
CA ALA A 22 -36.73 13.09 -12.13
C ALA A 22 -35.92 13.74 -11.01
N ARG A 23 -36.51 14.69 -10.27
CA ARG A 23 -35.89 15.34 -9.11
C ARG A 23 -35.63 14.34 -7.98
N GLU A 24 -36.58 13.46 -7.72
CA GLU A 24 -36.45 12.42 -6.68
C GLU A 24 -35.35 11.42 -7.01
N ARG A 25 -35.28 10.94 -8.26
CA ARG A 25 -34.16 10.10 -8.72
C ARG A 25 -32.81 10.79 -8.57
N ARG A 26 -32.70 12.07 -8.94
CA ARG A 26 -31.45 12.83 -8.79
C ARG A 26 -31.06 12.98 -7.31
N ARG A 27 -32.04 13.26 -6.44
CA ARG A 27 -31.83 13.37 -5.00
C ARG A 27 -31.41 12.06 -4.35
N GLN A 28 -31.81 10.90 -4.88
CA GLN A 28 -31.37 9.60 -4.38
C GLN A 28 -29.98 9.22 -4.90
N LEU A 29 -29.67 9.58 -6.14
CA LEU A 29 -28.36 9.32 -6.74
C LEU A 29 -27.24 10.09 -6.03
N ASP A 30 -27.50 11.33 -5.62
CA ASP A 30 -26.49 12.20 -5.00
C ASP A 30 -25.91 11.64 -3.67
N PRO A 31 -26.71 11.21 -2.67
CA PRO A 31 -26.20 10.52 -1.48
C PRO A 31 -25.54 9.18 -1.79
N LEU A 32 -26.05 8.41 -2.75
CA LEU A 32 -25.46 7.13 -3.13
C LEU A 32 -24.10 7.31 -3.79
N GLN A 33 -23.96 8.34 -4.61
CA GLN A 33 -22.71 8.73 -5.24
C GLN A 33 -21.72 9.22 -4.19
N LEU A 34 -22.13 10.10 -3.28
CA LEU A 34 -21.28 10.57 -2.18
C LEU A 34 -20.81 9.40 -1.31
N ALA A 35 -21.70 8.48 -0.94
CA ALA A 35 -21.33 7.30 -0.15
C ALA A 35 -20.37 6.38 -0.91
N ARG A 36 -20.47 6.31 -2.25
CA ARG A 36 -19.53 5.55 -3.08
C ARG A 36 -18.17 6.25 -3.13
N GLU A 37 -18.14 7.56 -3.30
CA GLU A 37 -16.91 8.35 -3.31
C GLU A 37 -16.19 8.23 -1.96
N GLN A 38 -16.90 8.35 -0.83
CA GLN A 38 -16.35 8.13 0.51
C GLN A 38 -15.70 6.75 0.66
N ARG A 39 -16.38 5.67 0.23
CA ARG A 39 -15.79 4.32 0.28
C ARG A 39 -14.57 4.17 -0.63
N ILE A 40 -14.52 4.90 -1.74
CA ILE A 40 -13.35 4.90 -2.63
C ILE A 40 -12.19 5.64 -1.97
N ASP A 41 -12.44 6.79 -1.36
CA ASP A 41 -11.43 7.58 -0.67
C ASP A 41 -10.86 6.80 0.51
N GLU A 42 -11.72 6.19 1.33
CA GLU A 42 -11.33 5.30 2.43
C GLU A 42 -10.45 4.14 1.94
N ALA A 43 -10.89 3.42 0.91
CA ALA A 43 -10.11 2.31 0.35
C ALA A 43 -8.77 2.76 -0.26
N THR A 44 -8.72 3.97 -0.81
CA THR A 44 -7.48 4.55 -1.36
C THR A 44 -6.48 4.81 -0.24
N VAL A 45 -6.92 5.46 0.84
CA VAL A 45 -6.09 5.71 2.03
C VAL A 45 -5.63 4.38 2.66
N ASP A 46 -6.51 3.38 2.76
CA ASP A 46 -6.15 2.07 3.30
C ASP A 46 -5.04 1.39 2.50
N VAL A 47 -5.09 1.50 1.16
CA VAL A 47 -4.02 0.99 0.29
C VAL A 47 -2.72 1.73 0.55
N GLU A 48 -2.73 3.07 0.59
CA GLU A 48 -1.53 3.87 0.84
C GLU A 48 -0.88 3.49 2.18
N LEU A 49 -1.67 3.41 3.26
CA LEU A 49 -1.19 3.01 4.59
C LEU A 49 -0.64 1.58 4.60
N ALA A 50 -1.29 0.64 3.91
CA ALA A 50 -0.79 -0.73 3.81
C ALA A 50 0.56 -0.80 3.08
N TRP A 51 0.76 0.03 2.05
CA TRP A 51 2.03 0.11 1.33
C TRP A 51 3.13 0.79 2.15
N GLU A 52 2.81 1.82 2.94
CA GLU A 52 3.74 2.41 3.90
C GLU A 52 4.17 1.40 4.96
N ALA A 53 3.22 0.68 5.55
CA ALA A 53 3.49 -0.37 6.53
C ALA A 53 4.35 -1.50 5.93
N ARG A 54 4.09 -1.88 4.68
CA ARG A 54 4.91 -2.85 3.94
C ARG A 54 6.34 -2.34 3.77
N ALA A 55 6.53 -1.09 3.37
CA ALA A 55 7.85 -0.50 3.20
C ALA A 55 8.63 -0.42 4.53
N GLU A 56 7.93 -0.13 5.63
CA GLU A 56 8.55 -0.15 6.97
C GLU A 56 8.95 -1.57 7.39
N ALA A 57 8.09 -2.56 7.14
CA ALA A 57 8.41 -3.96 7.39
C ALA A 57 9.62 -4.42 6.55
N GLU A 58 9.71 -4.03 5.28
CA GLU A 58 10.87 -4.30 4.42
C GLU A 58 12.15 -3.71 5.01
N ARG A 59 12.14 -2.44 5.44
CA ARG A 59 13.29 -1.80 6.11
C ARG A 59 13.69 -2.54 7.39
N ALA A 60 12.71 -2.95 8.20
CA ALA A 60 12.96 -3.70 9.43
C ALA A 60 13.56 -5.08 9.14
N MET A 61 13.10 -5.76 8.09
CA MET A 61 13.68 -7.02 7.63
C MET A 61 15.13 -6.84 7.17
N ASP A 62 15.41 -5.82 6.36
CA ASP A 62 16.77 -5.50 5.91
C ASP A 62 17.70 -5.22 7.09
N ALA A 63 17.25 -4.41 8.05
CA ALA A 63 18.00 -4.11 9.27
C ALA A 63 18.28 -5.38 10.10
N ALA A 64 17.29 -6.27 10.22
CA ALA A 64 17.45 -7.55 10.91
C ALA A 64 18.45 -8.47 10.18
N GLU A 65 18.41 -8.54 8.85
CA GLU A 65 19.38 -9.31 8.06
C GLU A 65 20.81 -8.76 8.23
N VAL A 66 20.98 -7.44 8.22
CA VAL A 66 22.30 -6.81 8.47
C VAL A 66 22.79 -7.16 9.87
N ALA A 67 21.96 -7.00 10.90
CA ALA A 67 22.33 -7.33 12.27
C ALA A 67 22.72 -8.81 12.43
N ALA A 68 21.96 -9.72 11.83
CA ALA A 68 22.26 -11.15 11.82
C ALA A 68 23.58 -11.45 11.10
N GLY A 69 23.81 -10.82 9.94
CA GLY A 69 25.08 -10.95 9.23
C GLY A 69 26.27 -10.43 10.02
N THR A 70 26.14 -9.28 10.70
CA THR A 70 27.19 -8.76 11.58
C THR A 70 27.49 -9.73 12.73
N ALA A 71 26.47 -10.37 13.32
CA ALA A 71 26.67 -11.38 14.34
C ALA A 71 27.37 -12.63 13.80
N VAL A 72 27.01 -13.09 12.59
CA VAL A 72 27.70 -14.20 11.90
C VAL A 72 29.18 -13.86 11.69
N GLU A 73 29.50 -12.67 11.18
CA GLU A 73 30.90 -12.25 10.98
C GLU A 73 31.67 -12.16 12.30
N ARG A 74 31.04 -11.75 13.40
CA ARG A 74 31.66 -11.81 14.73
C ARG A 74 32.00 -13.26 15.13
N LEU A 75 31.09 -14.22 14.94
CA LEU A 75 31.37 -15.63 15.21
C LEU A 75 32.54 -16.17 14.38
N LEU A 76 32.60 -15.80 13.10
CA LEU A 76 33.70 -16.24 12.23
C LEU A 76 35.06 -15.64 12.63
N ARG A 77 35.08 -14.42 13.19
CA ARG A 77 36.31 -13.81 13.74
C ARG A 77 36.84 -14.56 14.97
N GLU A 78 35.97 -15.23 15.72
CA GLU A 78 36.35 -16.14 16.81
C GLU A 78 36.85 -17.51 16.32
N GLN A 79 37.18 -17.62 15.02
CA GLN A 79 37.72 -18.82 14.37
C GLN A 79 36.75 -20.01 14.28
N LEU A 80 35.44 -19.78 14.44
CA LEU A 80 34.44 -20.80 14.19
C LEU A 80 34.36 -21.12 12.70
N SER A 81 34.19 -22.40 12.36
CA SER A 81 33.91 -22.78 10.98
C SER A 81 32.48 -22.42 10.59
N VAL A 82 32.20 -22.32 9.28
CA VAL A 82 30.84 -22.11 8.79
C VAL A 82 29.90 -23.25 9.25
N ALA A 83 30.42 -24.46 9.41
CA ALA A 83 29.63 -25.60 9.91
C ALA A 83 29.22 -25.40 11.38
N ASP A 84 30.14 -24.93 12.22
CA ASP A 84 29.86 -24.64 13.64
C ASP A 84 28.83 -23.52 13.78
N VAL A 85 28.94 -22.47 12.96
CA VAL A 85 27.96 -21.37 12.93
C VAL A 85 26.57 -21.89 12.54
N VAL A 86 26.47 -22.75 11.52
CA VAL A 86 25.20 -23.40 11.12
C VAL A 86 24.62 -24.20 12.29
N GLN A 87 25.44 -24.98 12.98
CA GLN A 87 25.00 -25.80 14.11
C GLN A 87 24.53 -24.96 15.30
N LEU A 88 25.27 -23.90 15.67
CA LEU A 88 24.96 -23.06 16.83
C LEU A 88 23.74 -22.16 16.61
N THR A 89 23.54 -21.67 15.39
CA THR A 89 22.46 -20.71 15.08
C THR A 89 21.20 -21.39 14.55
N GLY A 90 21.29 -22.65 14.12
CA GLY A 90 20.22 -23.36 13.42
C GLY A 90 19.93 -22.82 12.00
N LEU A 91 20.74 -21.86 11.52
CA LEU A 91 20.57 -21.29 10.18
C LEU A 91 21.14 -22.25 9.14
N GLY A 92 20.42 -22.41 8.02
CA GLY A 92 20.93 -23.16 6.88
C GLY A 92 22.19 -22.53 6.29
N GLN A 93 23.11 -23.36 5.76
CA GLN A 93 24.34 -22.90 5.10
C GLN A 93 24.08 -21.86 3.97
N PRO A 94 23.03 -21.97 3.14
CA PRO A 94 22.70 -20.93 2.16
C PRO A 94 22.38 -19.57 2.80
N THR A 95 21.66 -19.57 3.93
CA THR A 95 21.32 -18.37 4.69
C THR A 95 22.57 -17.72 5.27
N VAL A 96 23.45 -18.50 5.90
CA VAL A 96 24.73 -17.99 6.41
C VAL A 96 25.54 -17.34 5.30
N ARG A 97 25.64 -17.96 4.12
CA ARG A 97 26.34 -17.37 2.96
C ARG A 97 25.68 -16.08 2.47
N ARG A 98 24.35 -16.02 2.43
CA ARG A 98 23.62 -14.80 2.03
C ARG A 98 23.90 -13.65 3.00
N LEU A 99 23.78 -13.90 4.31
CA LEU A 99 24.01 -12.90 5.36
C LEU A 99 25.43 -12.31 5.29
N ARG A 100 26.44 -13.14 5.04
CA ARG A 100 27.82 -12.66 4.85
C ARG A 100 27.95 -11.72 3.65
N ARG A 101 27.27 -12.04 2.54
CA ARG A 101 27.25 -11.17 1.35
C ARG A 101 26.55 -9.85 1.64
N THR A 102 25.43 -9.88 2.37
CA THR A 102 24.69 -8.66 2.77
C THR A 102 25.58 -7.69 3.52
N VAL A 103 26.39 -8.16 4.48
CA VAL A 103 27.34 -7.31 5.21
C VAL A 103 28.47 -6.81 4.32
N ALA A 104 29.06 -7.67 3.49
CA ALA A 104 30.13 -7.29 2.59
C ALA A 104 29.72 -6.19 1.59
N LEU A 105 28.44 -6.14 1.19
CA LEU A 105 27.90 -5.08 0.33
C LEU A 105 27.69 -3.74 1.06
N GLN A 106 27.51 -3.76 2.37
CA GLN A 106 27.39 -2.54 3.20
C GLN A 106 28.75 -1.93 3.54
N GLU A 107 29.80 -2.76 3.64
CA GLU A 107 31.17 -2.33 3.90
C GLU A 107 31.89 -1.79 2.66
N GLN A 108 31.30 -1.91 1.45
CA GLN A 108 31.82 -1.23 0.26
C GLN A 108 31.59 0.28 0.40
N PRO A 109 32.65 1.12 0.35
CA PRO A 109 32.48 2.56 0.40
C PRO A 109 31.60 2.97 -0.78
N ARG A 110 30.43 3.56 -0.50
CA ARG A 110 29.64 4.28 -1.51
C ARG A 110 30.60 5.30 -2.11
N GLY A 111 30.91 5.11 -3.39
CA GLY A 111 32.00 5.81 -4.07
C GLY A 111 32.00 7.29 -3.76
N GLU A 112 33.18 7.76 -3.37
CA GLU A 112 33.69 9.12 -3.55
C GLU A 112 32.77 10.00 -4.41
N GLU A 113 31.94 10.83 -3.76
CA GLU A 113 31.45 12.06 -4.38
C GLU A 113 32.64 13.03 -4.51
N MET A 114 33.55 12.70 -5.43
CA MET A 114 34.51 13.63 -6.01
C MET A 114 33.74 14.53 -6.98
N GLY A 115 33.17 15.59 -6.41
CA GLY A 115 32.53 16.68 -7.15
C GLY A 115 32.97 18.01 -6.56
N SER A 116 34.25 18.34 -6.74
CA SER A 116 34.82 19.66 -6.45
C SER A 116 34.01 20.75 -7.15
N LEU A 117 33.54 21.74 -6.38
CA LEU A 117 33.25 23.10 -6.84
C LEU A 117 33.95 24.10 -5.92
#